data_AF-A0A1S3XRC2-F1
#
_entry.id   AF-A0A1S3XRC2-F1
#
_cell.length_a   1.000
_cell.length_b   1.000
_cell.length_c   1.000
_cell.angle_alpha   90.00
_cell.angle_beta   90.00
_cell.angle_gamma   90.00
#
_symmetry.space_group_name_H-M   'P 1'
#
loop_
_entity.id
_entity.type
_entity.pdbx_description
1 polymer ?
#
loop_
_entity_poly.entity_id
_entity_poly.type
_entity_poly.pdbx_seq_one_letter_code
_entity_poly.pdbx_strand_id
1 'polypeptide(L)'
;MASAALILSLLIAVQLPYLRSLSLQSSSYSPLENQEKDNIGQLEEWISLNVKHYNRKRAASLKWMQESVRNRKQQVPSSSSLDPRLRNAELNKILISVNQEGIGNFKTIKEALASIPVYNKRRVILDIKPGVYREKINIPRSLPFVTFRGDSSDPPRITGNDTAAAAGTDGRPLKTFQSATVSVDADYFVAINVIFENTAAHVVGSVGEQAVALRISGNKAAFYDCSFYGSQDTLYDHKGLHYFNNCFVQGSVDFIFGYGRSLYEVSSSFLNSHILLPHRTSSTY
;
A
#
# COMPACT_ATOMS: atom_id res chain seq x y z
N MET A 1 -43.48 69.25 -1.32
CA MET A 1 -44.78 68.91 -1.95
C MET A 1 -44.45 68.30 -3.29
N ALA A 2 -44.43 66.96 -3.36
CA ALA A 2 -45.45 66.11 -4.02
C ALA A 2 -45.36 66.24 -5.56
N SER A 3 -45.35 65.19 -6.40
CA SER A 3 -45.74 63.79 -6.23
C SER A 3 -45.36 63.01 -7.50
N ALA A 4 -45.20 61.68 -7.34
CA ALA A 4 -45.75 60.58 -8.16
C ALA A 4 -45.91 60.77 -9.70
N ALA A 5 -45.37 59.89 -10.54
CA ALA A 5 -45.97 58.59 -10.85
C ALA A 5 -47.48 58.66 -11.16
N LEU A 6 -47.83 58.66 -12.44
CA LEU A 6 -49.11 58.20 -12.99
C LEU A 6 -48.74 57.26 -14.15
N ILE A 7 -48.86 55.95 -13.98
CA ILE A 7 -50.09 55.16 -14.26
C ILE A 7 -50.33 55.17 -15.78
N LEU A 8 -49.82 54.19 -16.52
CA LEU A 8 -50.34 52.82 -16.67
C LEU A 8 -51.73 52.80 -17.32
N SER A 9 -51.85 51.95 -18.35
CA SER A 9 -53.05 51.42 -18.99
C SER A 9 -53.71 52.28 -20.07
N LEU A 10 -53.40 51.97 -21.33
CA LEU A 10 -54.42 51.42 -22.23
C LEU A 10 -53.76 50.72 -23.43
N LEU A 11 -54.22 49.49 -23.65
CA LEU A 11 -54.16 48.66 -24.87
C LEU A 11 -52.96 47.72 -25.08
N ILE A 12 -53.06 46.61 -24.34
CA ILE A 12 -52.78 45.24 -24.80
C ILE A 12 -53.60 44.93 -26.07
N ALA A 13 -53.04 44.05 -26.90
CA ALA A 13 -53.58 43.38 -28.11
C ALA A 13 -53.48 44.26 -29.38
N VAL A 14 -52.71 43.89 -30.41
CA VAL A 14 -52.80 42.63 -31.17
C VAL A 14 -51.46 42.29 -31.86
N GLN A 15 -50.97 41.07 -31.59
CA GLN A 15 -50.20 40.09 -32.40
C GLN A 15 -49.18 40.50 -33.50
N LEU A 16 -47.98 39.89 -33.37
CA LEU A 16 -46.98 39.43 -34.37
C LEU A 16 -47.36 39.58 -35.87
N PRO A 17 -46.44 40.02 -36.76
CA PRO A 17 -45.21 39.26 -37.06
C PRO A 17 -43.97 40.15 -37.39
N TYR A 18 -42.84 39.50 -37.74
CA TYR A 18 -41.51 40.06 -38.10
C TYR A 18 -40.44 40.09 -37.01
N LEU A 19 -40.05 38.89 -36.55
CA LEU A 19 -38.65 38.58 -36.31
C LEU A 19 -38.17 37.69 -37.45
N ARG A 20 -37.28 38.20 -38.32
CA ARG A 20 -36.44 37.39 -39.21
C ARG A 20 -34.98 37.56 -38.79
N SER A 21 -34.46 36.48 -38.21
CA SER A 21 -33.12 35.91 -38.40
C SER A 21 -31.94 36.86 -38.59
N LEU A 22 -31.30 37.23 -37.49
CA LEU A 22 -29.84 37.39 -37.44
C LEU A 22 -29.28 36.10 -36.84
N SER A 23 -28.73 35.22 -37.68
CA SER A 23 -27.97 34.06 -37.22
C SER A 23 -26.61 34.52 -36.71
N LEU A 24 -26.53 34.80 -35.41
CA LEU A 24 -25.27 34.72 -34.68
C LEU A 24 -25.07 33.24 -34.33
N GLN A 25 -24.19 32.55 -35.05
CA GLN A 25 -23.68 31.25 -34.61
C GLN A 25 -22.90 31.47 -33.30
N SER A 26 -23.53 31.17 -32.17
CA SER A 26 -22.81 30.88 -30.94
C SER A 26 -22.15 29.52 -31.11
N SER A 27 -20.88 29.52 -31.48
CA SER A 27 -20.03 28.35 -31.28
C SER A 27 -19.84 28.20 -29.76
N SER A 28 -20.65 27.34 -29.14
CA SER A 28 -20.42 26.91 -27.76
C SER A 28 -19.11 26.11 -27.73
N TYR A 29 -18.04 26.78 -27.30
CA TYR A 29 -16.80 26.12 -26.91
C TYR A 29 -17.06 25.35 -25.62
N SER A 30 -17.45 24.07 -25.76
CA SER A 30 -17.46 23.08 -24.69
C SER A 30 -16.56 21.85 -25.00
N PRO A 31 -15.25 21.98 -25.31
CA PRO A 31 -14.39 20.80 -25.46
C PRO A 31 -13.77 20.34 -24.13
N LEU A 32 -13.51 21.26 -23.19
CA LEU A 32 -12.69 20.95 -22.00
C LEU A 32 -13.41 20.08 -20.97
N GLU A 33 -14.70 20.34 -20.68
CA GLU A 33 -15.43 19.60 -19.64
C GLU A 33 -15.76 18.15 -20.06
N ASN A 34 -15.98 17.91 -21.36
CA ASN A 34 -16.19 16.56 -21.90
C ASN A 34 -14.88 15.79 -21.99
N GLN A 35 -13.79 16.45 -22.38
CA GLN A 35 -12.46 15.83 -22.44
C GLN A 35 -11.94 15.48 -21.03
N GLU A 36 -12.24 16.30 -20.02
CA GLU A 36 -11.88 16.04 -18.63
C GLU A 36 -12.72 14.91 -18.02
N LYS A 37 -14.03 14.85 -18.30
CA LYS A 37 -14.89 13.71 -17.92
C LYS A 37 -14.50 12.41 -18.62
N ASP A 38 -14.16 12.46 -19.90
CA ASP A 38 -13.68 11.30 -20.66
C ASP A 38 -12.32 10.83 -20.14
N ASN A 39 -11.41 11.74 -19.78
CA ASN A 39 -10.12 11.40 -19.18
C ASN A 39 -10.29 10.79 -17.78
N ILE A 40 -11.22 11.31 -16.96
CA ILE A 40 -11.53 10.73 -15.64
C ILE A 40 -12.18 9.35 -15.80
N GLY A 41 -13.09 9.18 -16.76
CA GLY A 41 -13.70 7.88 -17.08
C GLY A 41 -12.66 6.86 -17.53
N GLN A 42 -11.75 7.25 -18.41
CA GLN A 42 -10.64 6.41 -18.87
C GLN A 42 -9.66 6.08 -17.74
N LEU A 43 -9.39 7.01 -16.82
CA LEU A 43 -8.56 6.78 -15.65
C LEU A 43 -9.21 5.79 -14.68
N GLU A 44 -10.49 5.96 -14.35
CA GLU A 44 -11.23 5.07 -13.46
C GLU A 44 -11.38 3.66 -14.03
N GLU A 45 -11.64 3.56 -15.34
CA GLU A 45 -11.65 2.27 -16.05
C GLU A 45 -10.27 1.62 -16.03
N TRP A 46 -9.21 2.39 -16.28
CA TRP A 46 -7.84 1.92 -16.20
C TRP A 46 -7.48 1.45 -14.77
N ILE A 47 -7.86 2.19 -13.73
CA ILE A 47 -7.64 1.80 -12.33
C ILE A 47 -8.40 0.51 -12.02
N SER A 48 -9.68 0.43 -12.37
CA SER A 48 -10.53 -0.75 -12.13
C SER A 48 -9.99 -2.01 -12.80
N LEU A 49 -9.51 -1.88 -14.04
CA LEU A 49 -8.89 -2.98 -14.78
C LEU A 49 -7.57 -3.42 -14.14
N ASN A 50 -6.73 -2.47 -13.72
CA ASN A 50 -5.48 -2.79 -13.03
C ASN A 50 -5.72 -3.49 -11.69
N VAL A 51 -6.69 -3.03 -10.90
CA VAL A 51 -7.08 -3.65 -9.63
C VAL A 51 -7.64 -5.06 -9.83
N LYS A 52 -8.55 -5.25 -10.79
CA LYS A 52 -9.08 -6.59 -11.11
C LYS A 52 -7.99 -7.54 -11.59
N HIS A 53 -7.07 -7.04 -12.41
CA HIS A 53 -5.95 -7.81 -12.93
C HIS A 53 -4.98 -8.21 -11.82
N TYR A 54 -4.65 -7.30 -10.90
CA TYR A 54 -3.88 -7.57 -9.70
C TYR A 54 -4.53 -8.69 -8.86
N ASN A 55 -5.82 -8.57 -8.56
CA ASN A 55 -6.53 -9.55 -7.73
C ASN A 55 -6.57 -10.95 -8.36
N ARG A 56 -6.83 -11.07 -9.66
CA ARG A 56 -6.82 -12.36 -10.37
C ARG A 56 -5.43 -13.00 -10.39
N LYS A 57 -4.38 -12.20 -10.60
CA LYS A 57 -3.00 -12.70 -10.68
C LYS A 57 -2.44 -13.09 -9.32
N ARG A 58 -2.82 -12.37 -8.26
CA ARG A 58 -2.52 -12.75 -6.87
C ARG A 58 -3.07 -14.12 -6.50
N ALA A 59 -4.31 -14.44 -6.91
CA ALA A 59 -4.87 -15.78 -6.73
C ALA A 59 -4.07 -16.87 -7.50
N ALA A 60 -3.53 -16.54 -8.67
CA ALA A 60 -2.70 -17.45 -9.45
C ALA A 60 -1.30 -17.66 -8.85
N SER A 61 -0.66 -16.60 -8.33
CA SER A 61 0.61 -16.68 -7.59
C SER A 61 0.49 -17.57 -6.35
N LEU A 62 -0.62 -17.47 -5.60
CA LEU A 62 -0.86 -18.37 -4.46
C LEU A 62 -0.95 -19.83 -4.92
N LYS A 63 -1.73 -20.10 -5.98
CA LYS A 63 -1.86 -21.45 -6.54
C LYS A 63 -0.50 -21.99 -6.98
N TRP A 64 0.30 -21.18 -7.66
CA TRP A 64 1.66 -21.54 -8.07
C TRP A 64 2.59 -21.80 -6.87
N MET A 65 2.52 -20.99 -5.81
CA MET A 65 3.31 -21.21 -4.59
C MET A 65 2.92 -22.52 -3.91
N GLN A 66 1.62 -22.80 -3.78
CA GLN A 66 1.12 -24.06 -3.23
C GLN A 66 1.62 -25.27 -4.04
N GLU A 67 1.55 -25.18 -5.38
CA GLU A 67 2.05 -26.21 -6.30
C GLU A 67 3.58 -26.35 -6.23
N SER A 68 4.31 -25.24 -6.15
CA SER A 68 5.78 -25.23 -6.10
C SER A 68 6.32 -25.74 -4.76
N VAL A 69 5.60 -25.54 -3.66
CA VAL A 69 5.88 -26.18 -2.36
C VAL A 69 5.58 -27.67 -2.43
N ARG A 70 4.49 -28.08 -3.10
CA ARG A 70 4.13 -29.48 -3.32
C ARG A 70 5.20 -30.23 -4.14
N ASN A 71 5.68 -29.61 -5.22
CA ASN A 71 6.71 -30.19 -6.11
C ASN A 71 8.12 -30.14 -5.48
N ARG A 72 8.45 -29.12 -4.69
CA ARG A 72 9.73 -29.06 -3.95
C ARG A 72 9.87 -30.07 -2.82
N LYS A 73 8.80 -30.75 -2.39
CA LYS A 73 8.93 -31.94 -1.52
C LYS A 73 9.78 -33.04 -2.16
N GLN A 74 9.96 -33.03 -3.48
CA GLN A 74 10.80 -34.00 -4.21
C GLN A 74 12.23 -33.50 -4.52
N GLN A 75 12.52 -32.20 -4.32
CA GLN A 75 13.87 -31.62 -4.50
C GLN A 75 14.20 -30.71 -3.33
N VAL A 76 14.40 -31.30 -2.16
CA VAL A 76 15.03 -30.59 -1.04
C VAL A 76 16.51 -30.43 -1.40
N PRO A 77 17.09 -29.22 -1.38
CA PRO A 77 18.53 -29.04 -1.52
C PRO A 77 19.23 -29.93 -0.48
N SER A 78 20.37 -30.54 -0.83
CA SER A 78 21.12 -31.38 0.11
C SER A 78 21.26 -30.62 1.43
N SER A 79 20.93 -31.29 2.54
CA SER A 79 20.74 -30.67 3.86
C SER A 79 21.96 -29.93 4.44
N SER A 80 23.07 -29.91 3.69
CA SER A 80 24.33 -29.20 3.90
C SER A 80 24.35 -27.73 3.46
N SER A 81 23.39 -27.24 2.65
CA SER A 81 23.42 -25.86 2.11
C SER A 81 22.48 -24.86 2.81
N LEU A 82 21.55 -25.34 3.64
CA LEU A 82 20.63 -24.48 4.37
C LEU A 82 21.22 -24.06 5.72
N ASP A 83 20.99 -22.80 6.09
CA ASP A 83 21.31 -22.28 7.41
C ASP A 83 20.71 -23.20 8.51
N PRO A 84 21.54 -23.77 9.42
CA PRO A 84 21.05 -24.69 10.45
C PRO A 84 19.98 -24.08 11.36
N ARG A 85 20.04 -22.77 11.64
CA ARG A 85 19.03 -22.09 12.46
C ARG A 85 17.69 -22.05 11.75
N LEU A 86 17.69 -21.73 10.46
CA LEU A 86 16.49 -21.76 9.63
C LEU A 86 15.91 -23.16 9.56
N ARG A 87 16.76 -24.16 9.28
CA ARG A 87 16.34 -25.57 9.23
C ARG A 87 15.63 -25.99 10.52
N ASN A 88 16.23 -25.71 11.67
CA ASN A 88 15.63 -26.04 12.97
C ASN A 88 14.31 -25.29 13.21
N ALA A 89 14.23 -24.03 12.81
CA ALA A 89 13.01 -23.24 12.96
C ALA A 89 11.85 -23.81 12.13
N GLU A 90 12.13 -24.37 10.94
CA GLU A 90 11.11 -24.95 10.06
C GLU A 90 10.57 -26.31 10.52
N LEU A 91 11.26 -27.04 11.41
CA LEU A 91 10.87 -28.40 11.81
C LEU A 91 9.55 -28.43 12.59
N ASN A 92 9.34 -27.47 13.49
CA ASN A 92 8.20 -27.45 14.42
C ASN A 92 7.51 -26.09 14.39
N LYS A 93 6.76 -25.82 13.32
CA LYS A 93 6.07 -24.54 13.13
C LYS A 93 4.91 -24.39 14.11
N ILE A 94 4.71 -23.17 14.61
CA ILE A 94 3.56 -22.79 15.42
C ILE A 94 2.63 -21.95 14.56
N LEU A 95 1.32 -22.18 14.68
CA LEU A 95 0.29 -21.35 14.06
C LEU A 95 -0.48 -20.60 15.16
N ILE A 96 -0.62 -19.29 14.99
CA ILE A 96 -1.38 -18.40 15.87
C ILE A 96 -2.41 -17.65 15.00
N SER A 97 -3.70 -17.78 15.30
CA SER A 97 -4.76 -17.08 14.59
C SER A 97 -5.01 -15.70 15.21
N VAL A 98 -5.02 -14.66 14.38
CA VAL A 98 -5.36 -13.28 14.77
C VAL A 98 -6.65 -12.89 14.06
N ASN A 99 -7.70 -12.57 14.82
CA ASN A 99 -9.00 -12.19 14.29
C ASN A 99 -9.65 -11.12 15.20
N GLN A 100 -9.93 -9.93 14.65
CA GLN A 100 -10.53 -8.81 15.38
C GLN A 100 -11.93 -9.15 15.94
N GLU A 101 -12.64 -10.12 15.35
CA GLU A 101 -13.96 -10.59 15.81
C GLU A 101 -13.87 -11.50 17.05
N GLY A 102 -12.66 -11.90 17.47
CA GLY A 102 -12.45 -12.68 18.70
C GLY A 102 -12.62 -14.20 18.55
N ILE A 103 -12.81 -14.71 17.32
CA ILE A 103 -12.92 -16.15 17.03
C ILE A 103 -11.50 -16.78 16.83
N GLY A 104 -10.43 -16.02 17.07
CA GLY A 104 -9.03 -16.45 16.97
C GLY A 104 -8.33 -16.62 18.32
N ASN A 105 -7.02 -16.83 18.31
CA ASN A 105 -6.22 -16.85 19.55
C ASN A 105 -6.06 -15.45 20.13
N PHE A 106 -5.94 -14.43 19.28
CA PHE A 106 -5.78 -13.03 19.66
C PHE A 106 -6.64 -12.12 18.77
N LYS A 107 -6.96 -10.93 19.28
CA LYS A 107 -7.70 -9.91 18.52
C LYS A 107 -6.77 -8.99 17.74
N THR A 108 -5.57 -8.76 18.28
CA THR A 108 -4.59 -7.84 17.73
C THR A 108 -3.28 -8.54 17.36
N ILE A 109 -2.53 -7.95 16.45
CA ILE A 109 -1.23 -8.48 16.04
C ILE A 109 -0.21 -8.29 17.16
N LYS A 110 -0.29 -7.17 17.91
CA LYS A 110 0.57 -6.92 19.08
C LYS A 110 0.42 -7.99 20.17
N GLU A 111 -0.80 -8.38 20.53
CA GLU A 111 -1.02 -9.44 21.53
C GLU A 111 -0.42 -10.77 21.06
N ALA A 112 -0.62 -11.12 19.79
CA ALA A 112 -0.05 -12.33 19.21
C ALA A 112 1.48 -12.33 19.25
N LEU A 113 2.12 -11.21 18.88
CA LEU A 113 3.57 -11.04 18.99
C LEU A 113 4.06 -11.13 20.44
N ALA A 114 3.33 -10.54 21.40
CA ALA A 114 3.67 -10.57 22.82
C ALA A 114 3.61 -11.99 23.42
N SER A 115 2.84 -12.90 22.82
CA SER A 115 2.79 -14.30 23.23
C SER A 115 4.00 -15.13 22.82
N ILE A 116 4.85 -14.61 21.92
CA ILE A 116 6.03 -15.33 21.40
C ILE A 116 7.19 -15.16 22.40
N PRO A 117 7.81 -16.27 22.85
CA PRO A 117 9.00 -16.18 23.70
C PRO A 117 10.14 -15.43 23.01
N VAL A 118 10.83 -14.56 23.75
CA VAL A 118 12.07 -13.93 23.29
C VAL A 118 13.12 -15.00 22.94
N TYR A 119 13.97 -14.67 21.97
CA TYR A 119 14.95 -15.60 21.36
C TYR A 119 14.30 -16.83 20.74
N ASN A 120 13.14 -16.61 20.11
CA ASN A 120 12.37 -17.64 19.43
C ASN A 120 13.23 -18.49 18.48
N LYS A 121 13.09 -19.82 18.56
CA LYS A 121 13.84 -20.78 17.75
C LYS A 121 12.97 -21.54 16.76
N ARG A 122 11.67 -21.24 16.70
CA ARG A 122 10.68 -21.95 15.87
C ARG A 122 10.00 -20.98 14.91
N ARG A 123 9.62 -21.41 13.72
CA ARG A 123 8.78 -20.61 12.83
C ARG A 123 7.42 -20.38 13.51
N VAL A 124 7.08 -19.13 13.80
CA VAL A 124 5.76 -18.76 14.33
C VAL A 124 4.99 -18.02 13.24
N ILE A 125 3.91 -18.63 12.77
CA ILE A 125 3.05 -18.10 11.73
C ILE A 125 1.84 -17.46 12.40
N LEU A 126 1.73 -16.14 12.28
CA LEU A 126 0.51 -15.40 12.58
C LEU A 126 -0.39 -15.44 11.34
N ASP A 127 -1.46 -16.22 11.44
CA ASP A 127 -2.54 -16.27 10.45
C ASP A 127 -3.51 -15.12 10.74
N ILE A 128 -3.33 -14.02 10.02
CA ILE A 128 -4.03 -12.77 10.27
C ILE A 128 -5.26 -12.73 9.36
N LYS A 129 -6.45 -12.76 9.97
CA LYS A 129 -7.72 -12.75 9.24
C LYS A 129 -7.97 -11.39 8.59
N PRO A 130 -8.80 -11.35 7.51
CA PRO A 130 -9.16 -10.10 6.86
C PRO A 130 -9.64 -9.04 7.85
N GLY A 131 -9.29 -7.79 7.60
CA GLY A 131 -9.59 -6.68 8.50
C GLY A 131 -8.59 -5.54 8.39
N VAL A 132 -8.92 -4.43 9.06
CA VAL A 132 -8.07 -3.24 9.16
C VAL A 132 -7.50 -3.14 10.57
N TYR A 133 -6.21 -3.42 10.69
CA TYR A 133 -5.43 -3.42 11.91
C TYR A 133 -4.73 -2.07 12.07
N ARG A 134 -5.35 -1.16 12.83
CA ARG A 134 -4.79 0.17 13.13
C ARG A 134 -3.77 0.06 14.27
N GLU A 135 -2.60 -0.49 13.98
CA GLU A 135 -1.58 -0.81 14.99
C GLU A 135 -0.18 -0.36 14.53
N LYS A 136 0.54 0.36 15.40
CA LYS A 136 1.98 0.60 15.22
C LYS A 136 2.79 -0.60 15.73
N ILE A 137 3.33 -1.41 14.83
CA ILE A 137 3.97 -2.70 15.15
C ILE A 137 5.49 -2.57 15.17
N ASN A 138 6.12 -3.19 16.16
CA ASN A 138 7.56 -3.41 16.22
C ASN A 138 7.87 -4.88 16.48
N ILE A 139 8.62 -5.52 15.57
CA ILE A 139 9.11 -6.89 15.71
C ILE A 139 10.62 -6.80 16.02
N PRO A 140 11.02 -6.87 17.29
CA PRO A 140 12.41 -6.67 17.68
C PRO A 140 13.31 -7.81 17.23
N ARG A 141 14.64 -7.56 17.19
CA ARG A 141 15.68 -8.56 16.86
C ARG A 141 15.57 -9.87 17.65
N SER A 142 15.03 -9.79 18.87
CA SER A 142 14.85 -10.93 19.77
C SER A 142 13.72 -11.87 19.32
N LEU A 143 12.91 -11.53 18.31
CA LEU A 143 11.82 -12.36 17.79
C LEU A 143 12.06 -12.82 16.33
N PRO A 144 13.13 -13.58 16.03
CA PRO A 144 13.35 -14.09 14.69
C PRO A 144 12.30 -15.15 14.30
N PHE A 145 12.24 -15.49 13.01
CA PHE A 145 11.38 -16.54 12.45
C PHE A 145 9.87 -16.29 12.62
N VAL A 146 9.45 -15.03 12.72
CA VAL A 146 8.03 -14.65 12.67
C VAL A 146 7.56 -14.61 11.22
N THR A 147 6.33 -15.07 10.98
CA THR A 147 5.68 -14.98 9.66
C THR A 147 4.31 -14.37 9.80
N PHE A 148 4.03 -13.32 9.03
CA PHE A 148 2.68 -12.81 8.84
C PHE A 148 2.09 -13.47 7.60
N ARG A 149 0.92 -14.08 7.74
CA ARG A 149 0.20 -14.72 6.64
C ARG A 149 -1.23 -14.23 6.63
N GLY A 150 -1.60 -13.52 5.56
CA GLY A 150 -2.97 -13.12 5.30
C GLY A 150 -3.66 -14.01 4.26
N ASP A 151 -4.95 -13.78 4.08
CA ASP A 151 -5.75 -14.40 3.03
C ASP A 151 -5.41 -13.79 1.66
N SER A 152 -5.24 -14.63 0.63
CA SER A 152 -4.89 -14.17 -0.73
C SER A 152 -6.02 -13.43 -1.45
N SER A 153 -7.27 -13.69 -1.08
CA SER A 153 -8.44 -13.04 -1.66
C SER A 153 -8.75 -11.74 -0.95
N ASP A 154 -8.56 -11.69 0.37
CA ASP A 154 -8.81 -10.52 1.20
C ASP A 154 -7.70 -10.31 2.26
N PRO A 155 -6.58 -9.67 1.88
CA PRO A 155 -5.44 -9.52 2.76
C PRO A 155 -5.75 -8.55 3.89
N PRO A 156 -5.29 -8.84 5.11
CA PRO A 156 -5.33 -7.88 6.20
C PRO A 156 -4.52 -6.64 5.86
N ARG A 157 -5.04 -5.48 6.25
CA ARG A 157 -4.38 -4.18 6.13
C ARG A 157 -3.90 -3.72 7.48
N ILE A 158 -2.58 -3.55 7.62
CA ILE A 158 -1.95 -2.96 8.79
C ILE A 158 -1.67 -1.49 8.47
N THR A 159 -2.30 -0.58 9.20
CA THR A 159 -2.34 0.85 8.84
C THR A 159 -1.98 1.75 10.01
N GLY A 160 -1.33 2.86 9.69
CA GLY A 160 -0.90 3.92 10.59
C GLY A 160 -0.79 5.24 9.83
N ASN A 161 -0.40 6.31 10.51
CA ASN A 161 -0.37 7.66 9.93
C ASN A 161 0.73 8.54 10.52
N ASP A 162 1.75 7.94 11.13
CA ASP A 162 2.85 8.69 11.72
C ASP A 162 3.74 9.30 10.61
N THR A 163 4.15 10.54 10.80
CA THR A 163 5.16 11.22 9.99
C THR A 163 6.48 11.34 10.75
N ALA A 164 7.56 11.69 10.07
CA ALA A 164 8.85 11.96 10.70
C ALA A 164 8.80 13.13 11.68
N ALA A 165 7.92 14.11 11.45
CA ALA A 165 7.71 15.24 12.36
C ALA A 165 6.81 14.92 13.56
N ALA A 166 6.02 13.84 13.51
CA ALA A 166 5.13 13.48 14.61
C ALA A 166 5.91 13.29 15.92
N ALA A 167 5.31 13.70 17.03
CA ALA A 167 5.94 13.61 18.34
C ALA A 167 5.95 12.16 18.83
N GLY A 168 7.14 11.66 19.15
CA GLY A 168 7.33 10.42 19.88
C GLY A 168 6.95 10.54 21.35
N THR A 169 7.02 9.42 22.07
CA THR A 169 6.69 9.36 23.51
C THR A 169 7.63 10.18 24.39
N ASP A 170 8.83 10.50 23.91
CA ASP A 170 9.82 11.36 24.57
C ASP A 170 9.65 12.84 24.21
N GLY A 171 8.59 13.19 23.47
CA GLY A 171 8.30 14.54 22.98
C GLY A 171 9.18 14.99 21.81
N ARG A 172 10.09 14.13 21.32
CA ARG A 172 10.95 14.44 20.18
C ARG A 172 10.33 13.94 18.87
N PRO A 173 10.65 14.53 17.71
CA PRO A 173 10.19 14.02 16.43
C PRO A 173 10.63 12.57 16.22
N LEU A 174 9.72 11.72 15.74
CA LEU A 174 9.99 10.32 15.42
C LEU A 174 11.14 10.15 14.42
N LYS A 175 11.32 11.13 13.53
CA LYS A 175 12.14 11.04 12.32
C LYS A 175 11.62 9.92 11.41
N THR A 176 12.17 9.83 10.20
CA THR A 176 11.77 8.79 9.23
C THR A 176 11.88 7.37 9.80
N PHE A 177 12.91 7.11 10.60
CA PHE A 177 13.15 5.76 11.12
C PHE A 177 12.02 5.24 12.03
N GLN A 178 11.44 6.10 12.86
CA GLN A 178 10.38 5.71 13.79
C GLN A 178 8.98 6.04 13.29
N SER A 179 8.82 6.64 12.10
CA SER A 179 7.49 6.87 11.49
C SER A 179 6.85 5.59 10.91
N ALA A 180 7.60 4.49 10.88
CA ALA A 180 7.13 3.20 10.35
C ALA A 180 5.87 2.69 11.06
N THR A 181 4.79 2.42 10.30
CA THR A 181 3.62 1.68 10.78
C THR A 181 4.03 0.30 11.26
N VAL A 182 4.83 -0.42 10.45
CA VAL A 182 5.42 -1.71 10.83
C VAL A 182 6.94 -1.63 10.76
N SER A 183 7.59 -1.90 11.87
CA SER A 183 9.05 -2.02 11.97
C SER A 183 9.46 -3.45 12.25
N VAL A 184 10.36 -3.98 11.43
CA VAL A 184 10.84 -5.35 11.53
C VAL A 184 12.36 -5.34 11.66
N ASP A 185 12.84 -5.58 12.87
CA ASP A 185 14.26 -5.76 13.15
C ASP A 185 14.66 -7.25 13.25
N ALA A 186 13.69 -8.16 13.24
CA ALA A 186 13.86 -9.60 13.36
C ALA A 186 14.38 -10.29 12.08
N ASP A 187 15.38 -11.17 12.23
CA ASP A 187 15.89 -12.00 11.14
C ASP A 187 14.87 -13.08 10.70
N TYR A 188 14.95 -13.48 9.42
CA TYR A 188 14.10 -14.51 8.80
C TYR A 188 12.60 -14.21 8.87
N PHE A 189 12.23 -12.93 8.99
CA PHE A 189 10.85 -12.49 8.90
C PHE A 189 10.28 -12.83 7.52
N VAL A 190 9.02 -13.27 7.49
CA VAL A 190 8.30 -13.50 6.23
C VAL A 190 6.94 -12.82 6.29
N ALA A 191 6.53 -12.16 5.22
CA ALA A 191 5.16 -11.72 5.03
C ALA A 191 4.59 -12.30 3.74
N ILE A 192 3.35 -12.79 3.80
CA ILE A 192 2.64 -13.38 2.68
C ILE A 192 1.22 -12.81 2.66
N ASN A 193 0.80 -12.20 1.54
CA ASN A 193 -0.55 -11.67 1.39
C ASN A 193 -0.93 -10.67 2.50
N VAL A 194 -0.10 -9.64 2.71
CA VAL A 194 -0.35 -8.60 3.72
C VAL A 194 -0.23 -7.23 3.08
N ILE A 195 -1.13 -6.32 3.45
CA ILE A 195 -1.04 -4.91 3.08
C ILE A 195 -0.45 -4.12 4.24
N PHE A 196 0.63 -3.39 3.97
CA PHE A 196 1.25 -2.43 4.88
C PHE A 196 0.96 -1.03 4.38
N GLU A 197 0.49 -0.15 5.26
CA GLU A 197 0.03 1.18 4.87
C GLU A 197 0.46 2.25 5.87
N ASN A 198 0.85 3.41 5.33
CA ASN A 198 0.87 4.67 6.06
C ASN A 198 0.00 5.69 5.31
N THR A 199 -1.05 6.18 5.96
CA THR A 199 -2.04 7.09 5.37
C THR A 199 -1.75 8.56 5.64
N ALA A 200 -0.55 8.91 6.14
CA ALA A 200 -0.21 10.30 6.35
C ALA A 200 -0.32 11.08 5.03
N ALA A 201 -0.96 12.24 5.10
CA ALA A 201 -1.06 13.14 3.95
C ALA A 201 0.33 13.67 3.58
N HIS A 202 0.55 13.87 2.28
CA HIS A 202 1.79 14.42 1.77
C HIS A 202 1.51 15.55 0.79
N VAL A 203 2.20 16.68 0.98
CA VAL A 203 2.24 17.81 0.08
C VAL A 203 3.66 17.92 -0.48
N VAL A 204 3.77 17.99 -1.81
CA VAL A 204 5.06 18.07 -2.50
C VAL A 204 5.83 19.30 -2.03
N GLY A 205 7.07 19.09 -1.56
CA GLY A 205 7.96 20.16 -1.07
C GLY A 205 7.88 20.41 0.43
N SER A 206 6.99 19.75 1.16
CA SER A 206 6.93 19.82 2.62
C SER A 206 8.12 19.14 3.29
N VAL A 207 8.51 19.64 4.46
CA VAL A 207 9.59 19.09 5.29
C VAL A 207 8.99 18.30 6.46
N GLY A 208 9.52 17.10 6.71
CA GLY A 208 9.12 16.28 7.88
C GLY A 208 7.90 15.39 7.66
N GLU A 209 7.38 15.32 6.43
CA GLU A 209 6.22 14.50 6.06
C GLU A 209 6.58 13.06 5.65
N GLN A 210 7.84 12.63 5.80
CA GLN A 210 8.24 11.25 5.53
C GLN A 210 7.43 10.27 6.37
N ALA A 211 6.78 9.29 5.74
CA ALA A 211 5.77 8.47 6.37
C ALA A 211 5.89 7.01 5.93
N VAL A 212 6.63 6.23 6.73
CA VAL A 212 7.00 4.87 6.37
C VAL A 212 5.83 3.91 6.64
N ALA A 213 5.46 3.09 5.65
CA ALA A 213 4.49 2.01 5.81
C ALA A 213 5.15 0.77 6.43
N LEU A 214 6.31 0.37 5.90
CA LEU A 214 7.10 -0.72 6.45
C LEU A 214 8.59 -0.39 6.44
N ARG A 215 9.25 -0.64 7.57
CA ARG A 215 10.71 -0.65 7.70
C ARG A 215 11.21 -2.07 7.96
N ILE A 216 12.15 -2.55 7.15
CA ILE A 216 12.80 -3.85 7.33
C ILE A 216 14.31 -3.68 7.58
N SER A 217 14.79 -4.23 8.69
CA SER A 217 16.20 -4.17 9.13
C SER A 217 16.75 -5.53 9.56
N GLY A 218 15.87 -6.53 9.70
CA GLY A 218 16.23 -7.91 10.02
C GLY A 218 16.69 -8.65 8.77
N ASN A 219 17.73 -9.46 8.91
CA ASN A 219 18.39 -10.10 7.77
C ASN A 219 17.60 -11.31 7.25
N LYS A 220 17.76 -11.63 5.95
CA LYS A 220 17.14 -12.79 5.28
C LYS A 220 15.60 -12.77 5.36
N ALA A 221 15.00 -11.61 5.20
CA ALA A 221 13.55 -11.44 5.18
C ALA A 221 12.97 -11.66 3.78
N ALA A 222 11.72 -12.11 3.70
CA ALA A 222 11.04 -12.32 2.42
C ALA A 222 9.58 -11.84 2.43
N PHE A 223 9.14 -11.27 1.33
CA PHE A 223 7.80 -10.75 1.13
C PHE A 223 7.21 -11.35 -0.15
N TYR A 224 6.01 -11.91 -0.05
CA TYR A 224 5.31 -12.57 -1.15
C TYR A 224 3.90 -12.00 -1.27
N ASP A 225 3.54 -11.51 -2.46
CA ASP A 225 2.20 -10.97 -2.72
C ASP A 225 1.78 -9.89 -1.70
N CYS A 226 2.74 -9.12 -1.20
CA CYS A 226 2.50 -8.02 -0.28
C CYS A 226 2.29 -6.70 -1.03
N SER A 227 1.53 -5.81 -0.41
CA SER A 227 1.35 -4.45 -0.92
C SER A 227 1.82 -3.44 0.11
N PHE A 228 2.48 -2.39 -0.35
CA PHE A 228 3.01 -1.31 0.47
C PHE A 228 2.43 0.02 -0.04
N TYR A 229 1.65 0.69 0.79
CA TYR A 229 0.97 1.95 0.43
C TYR A 229 1.48 3.09 1.31
N GLY A 230 1.85 4.19 0.67
CA GLY A 230 2.27 5.40 1.34
C GLY A 230 2.44 6.54 0.34
N SER A 231 3.04 7.62 0.81
CA SER A 231 3.41 8.78 -0.02
C SER A 231 4.94 8.89 -0.10
N GLN A 232 5.55 9.79 0.66
CA GLN A 232 7.01 9.88 0.77
C GLN A 232 7.56 8.80 1.72
N ASP A 233 8.64 8.13 1.33
CA ASP A 233 9.36 7.13 2.13
C ASP A 233 8.54 5.85 2.46
N THR A 234 7.67 5.38 1.55
CA THR A 234 6.75 4.25 1.80
C THR A 234 7.44 2.97 2.34
N LEU A 235 8.42 2.43 1.62
CA LEU A 235 9.13 1.19 1.97
C LEU A 235 10.57 1.51 2.34
N TYR A 236 10.85 1.47 3.64
CA TYR A 236 12.20 1.63 4.15
C TYR A 236 12.91 0.27 4.20
N ASP A 237 13.49 -0.11 3.05
CA ASP A 237 14.41 -1.23 2.90
C ASP A 237 15.77 -0.91 3.54
N HIS A 238 15.76 -0.77 4.86
CA HIS A 238 16.83 -0.15 5.62
C HIS A 238 18.14 -0.90 5.48
N LYS A 239 18.19 -2.19 5.86
CA LYS A 239 19.40 -3.02 5.78
C LYS A 239 19.10 -4.51 5.86
N GLY A 240 19.93 -5.33 5.22
CA GLY A 240 19.83 -6.79 5.28
C GLY A 240 19.86 -7.41 3.89
N LEU A 241 19.59 -8.72 3.83
CA LEU A 241 19.32 -9.46 2.61
C LEU A 241 17.81 -9.68 2.53
N HIS A 242 17.14 -9.06 1.56
CA HIS A 242 15.69 -9.19 1.44
C HIS A 242 15.28 -9.66 0.05
N TYR A 243 14.13 -10.31 0.01
CA TYR A 243 13.54 -10.79 -1.23
C TYR A 243 12.08 -10.37 -1.29
N PHE A 244 11.72 -9.70 -2.37
CA PHE A 244 10.37 -9.24 -2.63
C PHE A 244 9.89 -9.90 -3.91
N ASN A 245 8.93 -10.82 -3.80
CA ASN A 245 8.36 -11.53 -4.94
C ASN A 245 6.91 -11.10 -5.13
N ASN A 246 6.58 -10.67 -6.36
CA ASN A 246 5.23 -10.27 -6.75
C ASN A 246 4.60 -9.24 -5.79
N CYS A 247 5.41 -8.32 -5.29
CA CYS A 247 4.96 -7.27 -4.38
C CYS A 247 4.59 -5.99 -5.15
N PHE A 248 3.67 -5.22 -4.59
CA PHE A 248 3.26 -3.92 -5.10
C PHE A 248 3.70 -2.81 -4.13
N VAL A 249 4.33 -1.75 -4.63
CA VAL A 249 4.73 -0.59 -3.82
C VAL A 249 4.19 0.68 -4.46
N GLN A 250 3.45 1.48 -3.68
CA GLN A 250 2.94 2.78 -4.07
C GLN A 250 3.55 3.88 -3.20
N GLY A 251 4.00 4.96 -3.84
CA GLY A 251 4.41 6.18 -3.16
C GLY A 251 4.79 7.29 -4.16
N SER A 252 5.31 8.39 -3.64
CA SER A 252 5.69 9.58 -4.41
C SER A 252 7.22 9.75 -4.46
N VAL A 253 7.82 10.23 -3.38
CA VAL A 253 9.26 10.55 -3.26
C VAL A 253 9.95 9.46 -2.45
N ASP A 254 11.08 8.95 -2.95
CA ASP A 254 11.91 7.93 -2.28
C ASP A 254 11.12 6.74 -1.71
N PHE A 255 10.06 6.34 -2.42
CA PHE A 255 9.08 5.38 -1.91
C PHE A 255 9.63 3.96 -1.72
N ILE A 256 10.82 3.66 -2.26
CA ILE A 256 11.68 2.55 -1.85
C ILE A 256 13.07 3.12 -1.58
N PHE A 257 13.57 3.01 -0.36
CA PHE A 257 14.84 3.60 0.03
C PHE A 257 15.53 2.83 1.15
N GLY A 258 16.83 3.11 1.33
CA GLY A 258 17.69 2.45 2.32
C GLY A 258 18.92 1.83 1.68
N TYR A 259 19.55 0.88 2.37
CA TYR A 259 20.79 0.24 1.97
C TYR A 259 20.72 -1.29 2.12
N GLY A 260 19.51 -1.85 2.07
CA GLY A 260 19.27 -3.28 1.90
C GLY A 260 19.89 -3.83 0.62
N ARG A 261 20.34 -5.08 0.67
CA ARG A 261 20.77 -5.86 -0.51
C ARG A 261 19.60 -6.74 -0.91
N SER A 262 18.74 -6.19 -1.75
CA SER A 262 17.42 -6.76 -2.00
C SER A 262 17.25 -7.19 -3.45
N LEU A 263 16.58 -8.32 -3.64
CA LEU A 263 16.11 -8.77 -4.94
C LEU A 263 14.60 -8.53 -5.02
N TYR A 264 14.20 -7.68 -5.97
CA TYR A 264 12.81 -7.45 -6.33
C TYR A 264 12.52 -8.26 -7.59
N GLU A 265 11.78 -9.34 -7.45
CA GLU A 265 11.40 -10.19 -8.56
C GLU A 265 9.95 -9.97 -8.92
N VAL A 266 9.77 -9.51 -10.17
CA VAL A 266 8.48 -9.37 -10.81
C VAL A 266 8.28 -10.62 -11.66
N SER A 267 7.16 -11.32 -11.48
CA SER A 267 6.84 -12.47 -12.34
C SER A 267 6.73 -11.98 -13.80
N SER A 268 7.43 -12.61 -14.74
CA SER A 268 7.75 -12.10 -16.08
C SER A 268 6.58 -12.00 -17.09
N SER A 269 5.34 -11.90 -16.63
CA SER A 269 4.19 -11.48 -17.47
C SER A 269 3.83 -9.99 -17.28
N PHE A 270 4.82 -9.20 -16.83
CA PHE A 270 4.78 -7.77 -16.49
C PHE A 270 5.54 -6.91 -17.53
N LEU A 271 5.20 -7.03 -18.81
CA LEU A 271 5.46 -5.95 -19.77
C LEU A 271 4.15 -5.24 -20.08
N ASN A 272 3.72 -4.43 -19.12
CA ASN A 272 3.13 -3.12 -19.36
C ASN A 272 3.54 -2.28 -18.16
N SER A 273 4.29 -1.22 -18.46
CA SER A 273 4.89 -0.25 -17.54
C SER A 273 3.91 0.21 -16.45
N HIS A 274 4.28 0.42 -15.19
CA HIS A 274 5.23 1.44 -14.77
C HIS A 274 5.65 1.28 -13.29
N ILE A 275 6.96 1.32 -13.06
CA ILE A 275 7.51 2.20 -12.03
C ILE A 275 7.21 3.62 -12.54
N LEU A 276 6.31 4.35 -11.88
CA LEU A 276 6.10 5.77 -12.20
C LEU A 276 7.27 6.54 -11.59
N LEU A 277 8.33 6.76 -12.37
CA LEU A 277 9.24 7.85 -12.10
C LEU A 277 8.48 9.14 -12.43
N PRO A 278 8.35 10.10 -11.49
CA PRO A 278 7.80 11.40 -11.84
C PRO A 278 8.67 12.01 -12.94
N HIS A 279 8.01 12.52 -13.99
CA HIS A 279 8.66 13.31 -15.02
C HIS A 279 9.44 14.44 -14.35
N ARG A 280 10.76 14.34 -14.40
CA ARG A 280 11.65 15.47 -14.11
C ARG A 280 11.50 16.44 -15.28
N THR A 281 10.66 17.46 -15.13
CA THR A 281 10.79 18.64 -15.99
C THR A 281 12.06 19.35 -15.58
N SER A 282 13.06 19.28 -16.45
CA SER A 282 14.25 20.11 -16.38
C SER A 282 13.82 21.58 -16.43
N SER A 283 14.01 22.31 -15.34
CA SER A 283 14.20 23.76 -15.41
C SER A 283 15.69 24.02 -15.35
N THR A 284 16.31 24.14 -16.51
CA THR A 284 17.55 24.89 -16.68
C THR A 284 17.25 26.38 -16.50
N TYR A 285 17.78 26.95 -15.42
CA TYR A 285 18.57 28.20 -15.29
C TYR A 285 18.48 28.66 -13.84
#